data_AF-A0A958MBB2-F1
#
_entry.id   AF-A0A958MBB2-F1
#
_cell.length_a   1.000
_cell.length_b   1.000
_cell.length_c   1.000
_cell.angle_alpha   90.00
_cell.angle_beta   90.00
_cell.angle_gamma   90.00
#
_symmetry.space_group_name_H-M   'P 1'
#
loop_
_entity.id
_entity.type
_entity.pdbx_description
1 polymer ?
#
loop_
_entity_poly.entity_id
_entity_poly.type
_entity_poly.pdbx_seq_one_letter_code
_entity_poly.pdbx_strand_id
1 'polypeptide(L)'
;MDDTSVKAGRLTSEYKNGFLRYIRLGNTELVRMIYFALRDKNWNTLPLRIVAQTENFSPDAFSIEYTAENLREEQAVVRWDVRIEGTADEKISFTFTATFLSDFIRNRAGFCLLHPLRETIGQAFLVTHPDGSTSEGHFPKQINPHQPCIDITQFSWSTDDGTKVLLAYEGDIFEMEDQRNWS
;
A
#
# COMPACT_ATOMS: atom_id res chain seq x y z
N MET A 1 -15.47 -7.84 -13.26
CA MET A 1 -14.99 -8.78 -12.23
C MET A 1 -15.24 -8.13 -10.90
N ASP A 2 -15.94 -8.87 -10.04
CA ASP A 2 -16.26 -8.45 -8.69
C ASP A 2 -15.04 -8.61 -7.79
N ASP A 3 -15.06 -7.95 -6.64
CA ASP A 3 -13.95 -7.94 -5.69
C ASP A 3 -13.93 -9.28 -4.92
N THR A 4 -12.75 -9.88 -4.79
CA THR A 4 -12.58 -11.15 -4.06
C THR A 4 -12.33 -10.87 -2.58
N SER A 5 -13.20 -11.34 -1.69
CA SER A 5 -12.98 -11.24 -0.25
C SER A 5 -11.85 -12.19 0.19
N VAL A 6 -10.89 -11.67 0.97
CA VAL A 6 -9.76 -12.44 1.53
C VAL A 6 -9.61 -12.20 3.03
N LYS A 7 -8.95 -13.13 3.74
CA LYS A 7 -8.77 -13.09 5.19
C LYS A 7 -7.35 -13.43 5.65
N ALA A 8 -6.84 -12.71 6.63
CA ALA A 8 -5.59 -12.98 7.34
C ALA A 8 -5.88 -12.99 8.84
N GLY A 9 -6.13 -14.17 9.40
CA GLY A 9 -6.66 -14.31 10.75
C GLY A 9 -8.02 -13.62 10.86
N ARG A 10 -8.12 -12.61 11.75
CA ARG A 10 -9.34 -11.80 11.92
C ARG A 10 -9.41 -10.62 10.96
N LEU A 11 -8.34 -10.32 10.23
CA LEU A 11 -8.34 -9.26 9.22
C LEU A 11 -9.17 -9.67 8.01
N THR A 12 -9.97 -8.74 7.51
CA THR A 12 -10.74 -8.89 6.27
C THR A 12 -10.31 -7.84 5.26
N SER A 13 -10.31 -8.17 3.98
CA SER A 13 -9.94 -7.26 2.89
C SER A 13 -10.62 -7.68 1.58
N GLU A 14 -10.67 -6.76 0.63
CA GLU A 14 -11.10 -7.02 -0.75
C GLU A 14 -9.89 -6.98 -1.69
N TYR A 15 -9.68 -8.05 -2.46
CA TYR A 15 -8.70 -8.11 -3.53
C TYR A 15 -9.34 -7.78 -4.88
N LYS A 16 -8.73 -6.84 -5.61
CA LYS A 16 -9.14 -6.52 -6.99
C LYS A 16 -7.99 -5.95 -7.80
N ASN A 17 -7.70 -6.59 -8.93
CA ASN A 17 -6.71 -6.15 -9.92
C ASN A 17 -5.34 -5.84 -9.30
N GLY A 18 -4.82 -6.74 -8.46
CA GLY A 18 -3.50 -6.59 -7.83
C GLY A 18 -3.50 -5.72 -6.57
N PHE A 19 -4.65 -5.14 -6.19
CA PHE A 19 -4.73 -4.23 -5.04
C PHE A 19 -5.52 -4.90 -3.92
N LEU A 20 -5.09 -4.67 -2.67
CA LEU A 20 -5.94 -4.92 -1.50
C LEU A 20 -6.61 -3.62 -1.08
N ARG A 21 -7.90 -3.73 -0.77
CA ARG A 21 -8.76 -2.63 -0.33
C ARG A 21 -9.39 -2.96 1.00
N TYR A 22 -9.55 -1.91 1.79
CA TYR A 22 -10.34 -1.91 3.00
C TYR A 22 -9.95 -2.99 4.01
N ILE A 23 -8.67 -3.04 4.35
CA ILE A 23 -8.16 -3.95 5.38
C ILE A 23 -8.78 -3.54 6.71
N ARG A 24 -9.57 -4.44 7.30
CA ARG A 24 -10.37 -4.19 8.50
C ARG A 24 -10.11 -5.24 9.58
N LEU A 25 -10.18 -4.78 10.83
CA LEU A 25 -10.38 -5.64 11.98
C LEU A 25 -11.80 -5.40 12.52
N GLY A 26 -12.68 -6.37 12.35
CA GLY A 26 -14.11 -6.17 12.62
C GLY A 26 -14.70 -5.03 11.79
N ASN A 27 -15.22 -3.99 12.45
CA ASN A 27 -15.80 -2.82 11.80
C ASN A 27 -14.79 -1.66 11.61
N THR A 28 -13.59 -1.77 12.16
CA THR A 28 -12.58 -0.72 12.13
C THR A 28 -11.70 -0.87 10.90
N GLU A 29 -11.68 0.14 10.04
CA GLU A 29 -10.79 0.17 8.86
C GLU A 29 -9.39 0.61 9.27
N LEU A 30 -8.40 -0.24 9.00
CA LEU A 30 -7.00 0.01 9.34
C LEU A 30 -6.28 0.62 8.14
N VAL A 31 -6.45 0.03 6.96
CA VAL A 31 -5.81 0.48 5.71
C VAL A 31 -6.85 0.53 4.60
N ARG A 32 -6.95 1.68 3.93
CA ARG A 32 -7.91 1.91 2.84
C ARG A 32 -7.53 1.14 1.60
N MET A 33 -6.26 1.17 1.20
CA MET A 33 -5.79 0.51 -0.01
C MET A 33 -4.29 0.32 -0.01
N ILE A 34 -3.82 -0.79 -0.57
CA ILE A 34 -2.43 -0.98 -1.01
C ILE A 34 -2.48 -1.24 -2.50
N TYR A 35 -1.84 -0.39 -3.29
CA TYR A 35 -1.94 -0.42 -4.76
C TYR A 35 -0.63 -0.02 -5.42
N PHE A 36 -0.42 -0.46 -6.66
CA PHE A 36 0.75 -0.11 -7.46
C PHE A 36 0.49 1.11 -8.33
N ALA A 37 1.48 2.00 -8.41
CA ALA A 37 1.43 3.18 -9.26
C ALA A 37 2.77 3.41 -9.95
N LEU A 38 2.72 3.51 -11.27
CA LEU A 38 3.79 4.04 -12.10
C LEU A 38 3.29 5.36 -12.71
N ARG A 39 3.94 6.47 -12.37
CA ARG A 39 3.61 7.79 -12.91
C ARG A 39 4.75 8.38 -13.71
N ASP A 40 4.44 8.83 -14.92
CA ASP A 40 5.40 9.50 -15.80
C ASP A 40 5.76 10.91 -15.30
N LYS A 41 6.67 11.58 -16.02
CA LYS A 41 7.08 12.97 -15.74
C LYS A 41 5.93 13.98 -15.71
N ASN A 42 4.80 13.68 -16.36
CA ASN A 42 3.62 14.52 -16.43
C ASN A 42 2.56 14.11 -15.39
N TRP A 43 2.90 13.22 -14.46
CA TRP A 43 2.00 12.64 -13.45
C TRP A 43 0.89 11.74 -14.00
N ASN A 44 0.93 11.34 -15.27
CA ASN A 44 -0.02 10.35 -15.80
C ASN A 44 0.24 9.00 -15.16
N THR A 45 -0.82 8.31 -14.74
CA THR A 45 -0.71 6.93 -14.24
C THR A 45 -0.71 5.97 -15.42
N LEU A 46 0.39 5.24 -15.61
CA LEU A 46 0.48 4.25 -16.68
C LEU A 46 -0.45 3.07 -16.37
N PRO A 47 -1.20 2.55 -17.35
CA PRO A 47 -2.05 1.38 -17.17
C PRO A 47 -1.24 0.20 -16.64
N LEU A 48 -1.80 -0.54 -15.69
CA LEU A 48 -1.24 -1.79 -15.17
C LEU A 48 -2.09 -2.96 -15.67
N ARG A 49 -1.45 -3.97 -16.26
CA ARG A 49 -2.09 -5.19 -16.74
C ARG A 49 -1.49 -6.40 -16.05
N ILE A 50 -2.30 -7.18 -15.35
CA ILE A 50 -1.89 -8.49 -14.84
C ILE A 50 -1.88 -9.48 -16.02
N VAL A 51 -0.75 -10.17 -16.22
CA VAL A 51 -0.54 -11.10 -17.35
C VAL A 51 -0.48 -12.56 -16.92
N ALA A 52 -0.18 -12.82 -15.64
CA ALA A 52 -0.23 -14.15 -15.04
C ALA A 52 -0.56 -13.99 -13.55
N GLN A 53 -1.37 -14.90 -13.00
CA GLN A 53 -1.78 -14.85 -11.59
C GLN A 53 -2.12 -16.25 -11.06
N THR A 54 -1.69 -16.51 -9.83
CA THR A 54 -2.07 -17.68 -9.03
C THR A 54 -2.62 -17.21 -7.70
N GLU A 55 -3.75 -17.78 -7.29
CA GLU A 55 -4.42 -17.44 -6.03
C GLU A 55 -4.65 -18.71 -5.21
N ASN A 56 -4.32 -18.65 -3.93
CA ASN A 56 -4.58 -19.71 -2.96
C ASN A 56 -5.30 -19.10 -1.76
N PHE A 57 -6.53 -19.54 -1.51
CA PHE A 57 -7.36 -19.05 -0.41
C PHE A 57 -7.64 -20.16 0.60
N SER A 58 -7.49 -19.81 1.87
CA SER A 58 -7.88 -20.62 3.03
C SER A 58 -8.84 -19.81 3.90
N PRO A 59 -9.52 -20.42 4.89
CA PRO A 59 -10.49 -19.71 5.73
C PRO A 59 -9.93 -18.48 6.47
N ASP A 60 -8.64 -18.49 6.80
CA ASP A 60 -7.94 -17.49 7.63
C ASP A 60 -6.57 -17.08 7.05
N ALA A 61 -6.26 -17.46 5.82
CA ALA A 61 -5.02 -17.12 5.14
C ALA A 61 -5.21 -17.02 3.63
N PHE A 62 -4.33 -16.30 2.95
CA PHE A 62 -4.28 -16.27 1.50
C PHE A 62 -2.86 -16.06 0.98
N SER A 63 -2.61 -16.51 -0.25
CA SER A 63 -1.44 -16.15 -1.03
C SER A 63 -1.88 -15.82 -2.45
N ILE A 64 -1.42 -14.69 -2.96
CA ILE A 64 -1.65 -14.23 -4.33
C ILE A 64 -0.30 -13.90 -4.92
N GLU A 65 0.03 -14.54 -6.04
CA GLU A 65 1.24 -14.24 -6.81
C GLU A 65 0.82 -13.81 -8.21
N TYR A 66 1.38 -12.71 -8.71
CA TYR A 66 1.10 -12.27 -10.06
C TYR A 66 2.27 -11.58 -10.73
N THR A 67 2.32 -11.71 -12.05
CA THR A 67 3.14 -10.86 -12.91
C THR A 67 2.23 -9.80 -13.54
N ALA A 68 2.64 -8.54 -13.47
CA ALA A 68 1.95 -7.43 -14.11
C ALA A 68 2.91 -6.58 -14.95
N GLU A 69 2.35 -5.85 -15.91
CA GLU A 69 3.09 -4.96 -16.80
C GLU A 69 2.47 -3.57 -16.78
N ASN A 70 3.30 -2.54 -16.65
CA ASN A 70 2.87 -1.22 -17.04
C ASN A 70 3.12 -0.99 -18.52
N LEU A 71 2.12 -0.43 -19.20
CA LEU A 71 2.15 -0.19 -20.64
C LEU A 71 2.35 1.29 -20.95
N ARG A 72 3.10 1.57 -22.01
CA ARG A 72 3.17 2.87 -22.68
C ARG A 72 3.01 2.62 -24.18
N GLU A 73 2.02 3.24 -24.80
CA GLU A 73 1.72 3.03 -26.23
C GLU A 73 1.60 1.53 -26.58
N GLU A 74 0.89 0.77 -25.74
CA GLU A 74 0.71 -0.70 -25.82
C GLU A 74 1.97 -1.56 -25.67
N GLN A 75 3.12 -0.96 -25.38
CA GLN A 75 4.37 -1.68 -25.11
C GLN A 75 4.65 -1.75 -23.61
N ALA A 76 5.09 -2.92 -23.13
CA ALA A 76 5.49 -3.08 -21.73
C ALA A 76 6.78 -2.31 -21.45
N VAL A 77 6.73 -1.39 -20.48
CA VAL A 77 7.89 -0.58 -20.06
C VAL A 77 8.42 -0.96 -18.69
N VAL A 78 7.59 -1.56 -17.84
CA VAL A 78 7.97 -2.12 -16.53
C VAL A 78 7.21 -3.42 -16.33
N ARG A 79 7.92 -4.44 -15.86
CA ARG A 79 7.35 -5.70 -15.36
C ARG A 79 7.45 -5.73 -13.83
N TRP A 80 6.38 -6.18 -13.19
CA TRP A 80 6.27 -6.39 -11.75
C TRP A 80 6.02 -7.86 -11.49
N ASP A 81 6.84 -8.46 -10.63
CA ASP A 81 6.55 -9.78 -10.06
C ASP A 81 6.20 -9.55 -8.58
N VAL A 82 4.95 -9.84 -8.21
CA VAL A 82 4.35 -9.46 -6.93
C VAL A 82 3.86 -10.69 -6.18
N ARG A 83 4.06 -10.70 -4.88
CA ARG A 83 3.50 -11.67 -3.93
C ARG A 83 2.80 -10.92 -2.79
N ILE A 84 1.56 -11.32 -2.53
CA ILE A 84 0.75 -10.83 -1.42
C ILE A 84 0.36 -12.02 -0.56
N GLU A 85 0.68 -11.97 0.72
CA GLU A 85 0.39 -13.05 1.66
C GLU A 85 -0.35 -12.50 2.87
N GLY A 86 -1.44 -13.17 3.25
CA GLY A 86 -2.13 -12.97 4.50
C GLY A 86 -2.07 -14.23 5.33
N THR A 87 -1.66 -14.12 6.60
CA THR A 87 -1.48 -15.27 7.50
C THR A 87 -2.46 -15.23 8.67
N ALA A 88 -2.68 -16.39 9.30
CA ALA A 88 -3.65 -16.55 10.38
C ALA A 88 -3.32 -15.73 11.65
N ASP A 89 -2.07 -15.27 11.80
CA ASP A 89 -1.59 -14.39 12.88
C ASP A 89 -1.73 -12.89 12.55
N GLU A 90 -2.63 -12.53 11.62
CA GLU A 90 -3.02 -11.15 11.31
C GLU A 90 -1.91 -10.32 10.66
N LYS A 91 -0.98 -10.99 9.98
CA LYS A 91 0.05 -10.34 9.19
C LYS A 91 -0.34 -10.37 7.71
N ILE A 92 -0.17 -9.23 7.05
CA ILE A 92 -0.27 -9.11 5.60
C ILE A 92 1.08 -8.60 5.09
N SER A 93 1.67 -9.32 4.13
CA SER A 93 2.97 -8.98 3.53
C SER A 93 2.81 -8.72 2.03
N PHE A 94 3.48 -7.68 1.54
CA PHE A 94 3.58 -7.36 0.12
C PHE A 94 5.06 -7.37 -0.25
N THR A 95 5.42 -8.23 -1.20
CA THR A 95 6.78 -8.30 -1.74
C THR A 95 6.69 -8.13 -3.25
N PHE A 96 7.57 -7.33 -3.83
CA PHE A 96 7.61 -7.18 -5.29
C PHE A 96 9.03 -6.96 -5.80
N THR A 97 9.23 -7.27 -7.07
CA THR A 97 10.40 -6.87 -7.85
C THR A 97 9.94 -6.14 -9.10
N ALA A 98 10.56 -5.02 -9.40
CA ALA A 98 10.30 -4.22 -10.60
C ALA A 98 11.47 -4.37 -11.58
N THR A 99 11.17 -4.81 -12.80
CA THR A 99 12.13 -4.85 -13.92
C THR A 99 11.77 -3.77 -14.93
N PHE A 100 12.64 -2.77 -15.08
CA PHE A 100 12.48 -1.73 -16.11
C PHE A 100 12.94 -2.29 -17.46
N LEU A 101 12.04 -2.31 -18.44
CA LEU A 101 12.27 -2.88 -19.78
C LEU A 101 12.72 -1.83 -20.80
N SER A 102 12.61 -0.55 -20.44
CA SER A 102 13.02 0.59 -21.25
C SER A 102 13.34 1.78 -20.36
N ASP A 103 14.11 2.74 -20.89
CA ASP A 103 14.44 3.98 -20.20
C ASP A 103 13.33 5.01 -20.37
N PHE A 104 12.89 5.61 -19.25
CA PHE A 104 11.96 6.75 -19.25
C PHE A 104 12.03 7.52 -17.92
N ILE A 105 11.62 8.79 -17.99
CA ILE A 105 11.51 9.68 -16.82
C ILE A 105 10.18 9.43 -16.12
N ARG A 106 10.23 9.29 -14.80
CA ARG A 106 9.09 8.97 -13.93
C ARG A 106 9.12 9.79 -12.66
N ASN A 107 7.94 10.13 -12.16
CA ASN A 107 7.78 10.81 -10.86
C ASN A 107 7.49 9.80 -9.74
N ARG A 108 6.93 8.63 -10.06
CA ARG A 108 6.63 7.58 -9.06
C ARG A 108 6.72 6.19 -9.68
N ALA A 109 7.28 5.24 -8.95
CA ALA A 109 7.29 3.83 -9.31
C ALA A 109 7.33 2.97 -8.03
N GLY A 110 6.27 2.24 -7.74
CA GLY A 110 6.20 1.36 -6.56
C GLY A 110 4.76 1.15 -6.12
N PHE A 111 4.57 0.77 -4.86
CA PHE A 111 3.25 0.76 -4.24
C PHE A 111 3.00 2.02 -3.42
N CYS A 112 1.73 2.30 -3.18
CA CYS A 112 1.23 3.32 -2.28
C CYS A 112 0.28 2.66 -1.28
N LEU A 113 0.30 3.14 -0.04
CA LEU A 113 -0.64 2.75 1.00
C LEU A 113 -1.52 3.94 1.36
N LEU A 114 -2.83 3.75 1.38
CA LEU A 114 -3.78 4.77 1.78
C LEU A 114 -4.30 4.50 3.18
N HIS A 115 -4.23 5.52 4.03
CA HIS A 115 -4.86 5.50 5.34
C HIS A 115 -6.33 5.93 5.23
N PRO A 116 -7.25 5.29 5.97
CA PRO A 116 -8.66 5.63 5.93
C PRO A 116 -8.95 6.88 6.78
N LEU A 117 -9.49 7.93 6.15
CA LEU A 117 -9.65 9.24 6.79
C LEU A 117 -10.51 9.22 8.07
N ARG A 118 -11.60 8.43 8.09
CA ARG A 118 -12.54 8.40 9.21
C ARG A 118 -11.85 7.94 10.50
N GLU A 119 -10.99 6.95 10.38
CA GLU A 119 -10.32 6.30 11.52
C GLU A 119 -9.00 6.98 11.88
N THR A 120 -8.36 7.72 10.95
CA THR A 120 -7.02 8.28 11.20
C THR A 120 -6.96 9.79 11.40
N ILE A 121 -7.93 10.59 10.95
CA ILE A 121 -7.83 12.07 11.07
C ILE A 121 -7.51 12.52 12.50
N GLY A 122 -6.38 13.23 12.67
CA GLY A 122 -5.95 13.75 13.96
C GLY A 122 -5.38 12.73 14.94
N GLN A 123 -5.33 11.43 14.60
CA GLN A 123 -4.70 10.41 15.43
C GLN A 123 -3.20 10.63 15.52
N ALA A 124 -2.62 10.29 16.67
CA ALA A 124 -1.18 10.27 16.84
C ALA A 124 -0.57 9.06 16.12
N PHE A 125 0.64 9.23 15.59
CA PHE A 125 1.44 8.15 15.04
C PHE A 125 2.88 8.24 15.55
N LEU A 126 3.58 7.11 15.48
CA LEU A 126 5.01 6.99 15.73
C LEU A 126 5.69 6.46 14.48
N VAL A 127 6.80 7.09 14.10
CA VAL A 127 7.63 6.70 12.96
C VAL A 127 9.01 6.28 13.46
N THR A 128 9.54 5.22 12.86
CA THR A 128 10.95 4.84 12.95
C THR A 128 11.65 5.26 11.66
N HIS A 129 12.80 5.92 11.81
CA HIS A 129 13.62 6.43 10.70
C HIS A 129 14.74 5.44 10.31
N PRO A 130 15.38 5.60 9.14
CA PRO A 130 16.46 4.71 8.70
C PRO A 130 17.68 4.69 9.63
N ASP A 131 17.92 5.76 10.38
CA ASP A 131 18.99 5.84 11.37
C ASP A 131 18.63 5.18 12.72
N GLY A 132 17.43 4.62 12.83
CA GLY A 132 16.90 3.99 14.04
C GLY A 132 16.29 4.96 15.06
N SER A 133 16.32 6.27 14.80
CA SER A 133 15.62 7.25 15.63
C SER A 133 14.11 7.15 15.44
N THR A 134 13.34 7.74 16.37
CA THR A 134 11.89 7.80 16.28
C THR A 134 11.37 9.22 16.41
N SER A 135 10.25 9.49 15.77
CA SER A 135 9.50 10.73 15.93
C SER A 135 8.00 10.49 16.05
N GLU A 136 7.33 11.36 16.79
CA GLU A 136 5.88 11.36 16.95
C GLU A 136 5.26 12.42 16.04
N GLY A 137 4.06 12.15 15.53
CA GLY A 137 3.31 13.08 14.72
C GLY A 137 1.81 12.82 14.82
N HIS A 138 1.05 13.57 14.03
CA HIS A 138 -0.40 13.38 13.94
C HIS A 138 -0.85 13.39 12.48
N PHE A 139 -1.81 12.54 12.15
CA PHE A 139 -2.48 12.62 10.86
C PHE A 139 -3.13 14.00 10.68
N PRO A 140 -2.96 14.67 9.52
CA PRO A 140 -3.43 16.05 9.36
C PRO A 140 -4.96 16.18 9.48
N LYS A 141 -5.43 17.07 10.37
CA LYS A 141 -6.86 17.41 10.47
C LYS A 141 -7.35 18.22 9.27
N GLN A 142 -6.55 19.18 8.84
CA GLN A 142 -6.75 19.98 7.63
C GLN A 142 -5.86 19.46 6.50
N ILE A 143 -6.20 19.81 5.27
CA ILE A 143 -5.36 19.51 4.11
C ILE A 143 -3.97 20.09 4.33
N ASN A 144 -2.94 19.24 4.28
CA ASN A 144 -1.54 19.66 4.40
C ASN A 144 -0.84 19.58 3.04
N PRO A 145 -0.39 20.71 2.45
CA PRO A 145 0.30 20.69 1.16
C PRO A 145 1.75 20.18 1.25
N HIS A 146 2.29 19.98 2.45
CA HIS A 146 3.63 19.44 2.70
C HIS A 146 3.56 17.97 3.13
N GLN A 147 4.69 17.27 3.06
CA GLN A 147 4.82 15.91 3.59
C GLN A 147 4.58 15.91 5.12
N PRO A 148 3.55 15.22 5.63
CA PRO A 148 3.34 15.12 7.08
C PRO A 148 4.43 14.31 7.78
N CYS A 149 5.09 13.40 7.07
CA CYS A 149 6.19 12.59 7.57
C CYS A 149 7.06 12.12 6.40
N ILE A 150 8.38 12.01 6.62
CA ILE A 150 9.39 11.55 5.66
C ILE A 150 10.29 10.52 6.34
N ASP A 151 11.13 9.86 5.55
CA ASP A 151 12.13 8.91 6.02
C ASP A 151 11.54 7.80 6.90
N ILE A 152 10.61 7.04 6.34
CA ILE A 152 9.81 6.06 7.08
C ILE A 152 10.34 4.64 6.79
N THR A 153 10.76 3.92 7.85
CA THR A 153 11.01 2.47 7.80
C THR A 153 9.96 1.68 8.57
N GLN A 154 9.42 2.27 9.63
CA GLN A 154 8.23 1.76 10.32
C GLN A 154 7.27 2.90 10.62
N PHE A 155 5.98 2.60 10.57
CA PHE A 155 4.92 3.55 10.87
C PHE A 155 3.87 2.83 11.72
N SER A 156 3.51 3.41 12.86
CA SER A 156 2.51 2.82 13.76
C SER A 156 1.55 3.85 14.31
N TRP A 157 0.32 3.40 14.57
CA TRP A 157 -0.71 4.20 15.23
C TRP A 157 -1.66 3.26 15.99
N SER A 158 -2.50 3.85 16.83
CA SER A 158 -3.61 3.14 17.47
C SER A 158 -4.92 3.67 16.92
N THR A 159 -5.88 2.78 16.72
CA THR A 159 -7.28 3.16 16.48
C THR A 159 -7.94 3.59 17.79
N ASP A 160 -9.14 4.20 17.70
CA ASP A 160 -9.91 4.65 18.88
C ASP A 160 -10.25 3.50 19.85
N ASP A 161 -10.37 2.27 19.35
CA ASP A 161 -10.61 1.07 20.17
C ASP A 161 -9.33 0.48 20.79
N GLY A 162 -8.17 1.11 20.59
CA GLY A 162 -6.88 0.71 21.13
C GLY A 162 -6.15 -0.36 20.31
N THR A 163 -6.67 -0.75 19.14
CA THR A 163 -5.95 -1.65 18.23
C THR A 163 -4.68 -0.98 17.73
N LYS A 164 -3.53 -1.62 17.94
CA LYS A 164 -2.24 -1.15 17.44
C LYS A 164 -2.01 -1.67 16.03
N VAL A 165 -1.70 -0.76 15.11
CA VAL A 165 -1.33 -1.09 13.73
C VAL A 165 0.13 -0.76 13.52
N LEU A 166 0.86 -1.68 12.91
CA LEU A 166 2.27 -1.52 12.55
C LEU A 166 2.44 -1.79 11.05
N LEU A 167 3.07 -0.85 10.38
CA LEU A 167 3.58 -0.98 9.02
C LEU A 167 5.10 -1.00 9.10
N ALA A 168 5.71 -1.94 8.41
CA ALA A 168 7.16 -2.05 8.28
C ALA A 168 7.51 -2.13 6.79
N TYR A 169 8.51 -1.36 6.40
CA TYR A 169 8.94 -1.21 5.01
C TYR A 169 10.39 -1.66 4.86
N GLU A 170 10.71 -2.23 3.71
CA GLU A 170 12.05 -2.62 3.32
C GLU A 170 12.28 -2.25 1.85
N GLY A 171 13.54 -1.99 1.49
CA GLY A 171 13.95 -1.61 0.14
C GLY A 171 14.14 -0.10 0.02
N ASP A 172 13.08 0.63 -0.32
CA ASP A 172 13.12 2.08 -0.48
C ASP A 172 12.77 2.83 0.81
N ILE A 173 13.03 4.14 0.82
CA ILE A 173 12.65 5.04 1.90
C ILE A 173 11.29 5.66 1.58
N PHE A 174 10.33 5.50 2.49
CA PHE A 174 8.96 5.96 2.28
C PHE A 174 8.72 7.35 2.87
N GLU A 175 7.78 8.08 2.28
CA GLU A 175 7.25 9.34 2.78
C GLU A 175 5.71 9.32 2.77
N MET A 176 5.12 10.27 3.50
CA MET A 176 3.68 10.48 3.54
C MET A 176 3.31 11.75 2.77
N GLU A 177 2.24 11.68 1.98
CA GLU A 177 1.58 12.82 1.36
C GLU A 177 0.11 12.89 1.82
N ASP A 178 -0.44 14.10 1.90
CA ASP A 178 -1.90 14.25 2.04
C ASP A 178 -2.57 14.21 0.66
N GLN A 179 -3.14 13.06 0.32
CA GLN A 179 -3.76 12.88 -0.99
C GLN A 179 -4.95 13.83 -1.25
N ARG A 180 -5.56 14.42 -0.21
CA ARG A 180 -6.63 15.42 -0.37
C ARG A 180 -6.17 16.69 -1.07
N ASN A 181 -4.86 16.96 -1.09
CA ASN A 181 -4.28 18.08 -1.81
C ASN A 181 -4.33 17.92 -3.34
N TRP A 182 -4.71 16.74 -3.83
CA TRP A 182 -4.66 16.36 -5.25
C TRP A 182 -6.00 15.79 -5.76
N SER A 183 -7.08 15.96 -4.99
CA SER A 183 -8.42 15.42 -5.26
C SER A 183 -9.48 16.50 -5.38
#